data_AF-A0A251U5L2-F1
#
_entry.id   AF-A0A251U5L2-F1
#
_cell.length_a   1.000
_cell.length_b   1.000
_cell.length_c   1.000
_cell.angle_alpha   90.00
_cell.angle_beta   90.00
_cell.angle_gamma   90.00
#
_symmetry.space_group_name_H-M   'P 1'
#
loop_
_entity.id
_entity.type
_entity.pdbx_description
1 polymer ?
#
loop_
_entity_poly.entity_id
_entity_poly.type
_entity_poly.pdbx_seq_one_letter_code
_entity_poly.pdbx_strand_id
1 'polypeptide(L)'
;MYRVTQTILVSFHASIAQVSQEEMFVQLSSMISHILAACLTNLPRVIAIKCHMSVIEKMEESVQAAAQLHGETMQIINSLQDRQLPSLNPDELPFIDKWRYCFLRTSP
;
A
#
# COMPACT_ATOMS: atom_id res chain seq x y z
N MET A 1 12.95 1.57 -2.30
CA MET A 1 14.00 1.12 -1.36
C MET A 1 14.53 2.24 -0.50
N TYR A 2 15.22 3.27 -1.03
CA TYR A 2 15.83 4.37 -0.25
C TYR A 2 14.93 4.95 0.87
N ARG A 3 13.71 5.39 0.55
CA ARG A 3 12.80 5.98 1.55
C ARG A 3 12.35 5.01 2.64
N VAL A 4 12.17 3.71 2.33
CA VAL A 4 11.76 2.74 3.36
C VAL A 4 12.94 2.44 4.29
N THR A 5 14.16 2.33 3.75
CA THR A 5 15.38 2.18 4.55
C THR A 5 15.62 3.39 5.44
N GLN A 6 15.30 4.60 4.96
CA GLN A 6 15.40 5.84 5.73
C GLN A 6 14.36 5.90 6.86
N THR A 7 13.11 5.49 6.61
CA THR A 7 12.08 5.36 7.66
C THR A 7 12.50 4.37 8.74
N ILE A 8 13.00 3.19 8.36
CA ILE A 8 13.54 2.18 9.29
C ILE A 8 14.66 2.79 10.15
N LEU A 9 15.62 3.44 9.52
CA LEU A 9 16.76 4.04 10.22
C LEU A 9 16.34 5.10 11.24
N VAL A 10 15.34 5.92 10.89
CA VAL A 10 14.78 6.95 11.79
C VAL A 10 14.00 6.32 12.94
N SER A 11 13.16 5.31 12.67
CA SER A 11 12.38 4.61 13.70
C SER A 11 13.25 3.90 14.75
N PHE A 12 14.48 3.52 14.40
CA PHE A 12 15.40 2.84 15.31
C PHE A 12 16.52 3.73 15.86
N HIS A 13 16.57 5.02 15.50
CA HIS A 13 17.71 5.90 15.81
C HIS A 13 18.05 6.01 17.31
N ALA A 14 17.13 5.66 18.22
CA ALA A 14 17.37 5.63 19.67
C ALA A 14 17.78 4.24 20.23
N SER A 15 17.62 3.14 19.47
CA SER A 15 17.62 1.77 19.99
C SER A 15 18.29 0.73 19.08
N ILE A 16 19.04 1.12 18.04
CA ILE A 16 19.76 0.20 17.12
C ILE A 16 20.57 -0.88 17.86
N ALA A 17 21.09 -0.60 19.06
CA ALA A 17 21.84 -1.57 19.86
C ALA A 17 20.97 -2.60 20.63
N GLN A 18 19.66 -2.39 20.72
CA GLN A 18 18.71 -3.21 21.51
C GLN A 18 17.68 -3.95 20.64
N VAL A 19 17.59 -3.65 19.35
CA VAL A 19 16.60 -4.25 18.44
C VAL A 19 17.13 -5.56 17.88
N SER A 20 16.37 -6.63 18.02
CA SER A 20 16.71 -7.93 17.45
C SER A 20 16.60 -7.92 15.92
N GLN A 21 17.37 -8.78 15.24
CA GLN A 21 17.24 -8.94 13.78
C GLN A 21 15.84 -9.37 13.37
N GLU A 22 15.15 -10.11 14.23
CA GLU A 22 13.81 -10.63 13.99
C GLU A 22 12.76 -9.51 14.02
N GLU A 23 12.85 -8.60 15.00
CA GLU A 23 12.03 -7.37 15.03
C GLU A 23 12.29 -6.48 13.80
N MET A 24 13.55 -6.35 13.41
CA MET A 24 13.92 -5.59 12.21
C MET A 24 13.31 -6.19 10.94
N PHE A 25 13.31 -7.52 10.82
CA PHE A 25 12.71 -8.24 9.71
C PHE A 25 11.18 -8.11 9.69
N VAL A 26 10.52 -8.20 10.85
CA VAL A 26 9.06 -7.99 10.98
C VAL A 26 8.68 -6.57 10.55
N GLN A 27 9.43 -5.56 11.00
CA GLN A 27 9.16 -4.16 10.68
C GLN A 27 9.36 -3.88 9.18
N LEU A 28 10.44 -4.41 8.58
CA LEU A 28 10.66 -4.32 7.14
C LEU A 28 9.53 -4.99 6.35
N SER A 29 9.13 -6.19 6.75
CA SER A 29 8.06 -6.96 6.11
C SER A 29 6.70 -6.26 6.22
N SER A 30 6.41 -5.65 7.37
CA SER A 30 5.22 -4.85 7.60
C SER A 30 5.19 -3.61 6.71
N MET A 31 6.31 -2.87 6.62
CA MET A 31 6.42 -1.72 5.73
C MET A 31 6.24 -2.08 4.25
N ILE A 32 6.84 -3.17 3.79
CA ILE A 32 6.64 -3.66 2.42
C ILE A 32 5.15 -4.00 2.19
N SER A 33 4.52 -4.67 3.15
CA SER A 33 3.10 -5.02 3.10
C SER A 33 2.21 -3.76 3.02
N HIS A 34 2.51 -2.72 3.80
CA HIS A 34 1.80 -1.44 3.76
C HIS A 34 1.98 -0.70 2.43
N ILE A 35 3.17 -0.73 1.83
CA ILE A 35 3.41 -0.16 0.49
C ILE A 35 2.57 -0.89 -0.55
N LEU A 36 2.56 -2.23 -0.52
CA LEU A 36 1.74 -3.04 -1.43
C LEU A 36 0.25 -2.73 -1.25
N ALA A 37 -0.24 -2.68 -0.01
CA ALA A 37 -1.65 -2.35 0.29
C ALA A 37 -2.04 -0.95 -0.23
N ALA A 38 -1.18 0.06 -0.04
CA ALA A 38 -1.42 1.41 -0.56
C ALA A 38 -1.47 1.43 -2.11
N CYS A 39 -0.58 0.68 -2.77
CA CYS A 39 -0.60 0.57 -4.23
C CYS A 39 -1.89 -0.09 -4.74
N LEU A 40 -2.33 -1.17 -4.07
CA LEU A 40 -3.54 -1.93 -4.45
C LEU A 40 -4.82 -1.12 -4.24
N THR A 41 -4.92 -0.40 -3.13
CA THR A 41 -6.07 0.49 -2.84
C THR A 41 -6.14 1.69 -3.79
N ASN A 42 -5.04 2.07 -4.44
CA ASN A 42 -5.02 3.10 -5.47
C ASN A 42 -5.44 2.58 -6.87
N LEU A 43 -5.45 1.26 -7.10
CA LEU A 43 -5.79 0.69 -8.41
C LEU A 43 -7.16 1.13 -8.94
N PRO A 44 -8.26 1.13 -8.15
CA PRO A 44 -9.57 1.58 -8.64
C PRO A 44 -9.55 3.01 -9.19
N ARG A 45 -8.82 3.92 -8.53
CA ARG A 45 -8.68 5.31 -8.96
C ARG A 45 -7.87 5.44 -10.25
N VAL A 46 -6.74 4.73 -10.33
CA VAL A 46 -5.90 4.71 -11.55
C VAL A 46 -6.65 4.12 -12.73
N ILE A 47 -7.42 3.05 -12.52
CA ILE A 47 -8.29 2.42 -13.52
C ILE A 47 -9.34 3.42 -14.01
N ALA A 48 -10.04 4.10 -13.11
CA ALA A 48 -11.05 5.09 -13.48
C ALA A 48 -10.45 6.22 -14.36
N ILE A 49 -9.29 6.76 -13.98
CA ILE A 49 -8.59 7.78 -14.76
C ILE A 49 -8.24 7.26 -16.16
N LYS A 50 -7.71 6.04 -16.27
CA LYS A 50 -7.37 5.41 -17.55
C LYS A 50 -8.59 5.20 -18.45
N CYS A 51 -9.71 4.74 -17.90
CA CYS A 51 -10.96 4.53 -18.63
C CYS A 51 -11.59 5.84 -19.14
N HIS A 52 -11.43 6.95 -18.41
CA HIS A 52 -11.93 8.26 -18.82
C HIS A 52 -11.03 8.99 -19.83
N MET A 53 -9.78 8.55 -20.00
CA MET A 53 -8.79 9.16 -20.89
C MET A 53 -8.62 8.44 -22.24
N SER A 54 -9.27 7.29 -22.48
CA SER A 54 -9.15 6.56 -23.75
C SER A 54 -10.11 7.09 -24.82
N VAL A 55 -9.57 7.38 -26.02
CA VAL A 55 -10.37 7.59 -27.23
C VAL A 55 -11.08 6.28 -27.56
N ILE A 56 -12.35 6.38 -27.94
CA ILE A 56 -13.35 5.32 -28.14
C ILE A 56 -12.84 4.05 -28.86
N GLU A 57 -11.80 4.15 -29.69
CA GLU A 57 -11.20 3.01 -30.42
C GLU A 57 -10.44 1.99 -29.54
N LYS A 58 -10.03 2.34 -28.31
CA LYS A 58 -9.36 1.41 -27.37
C LYS A 58 -10.28 0.88 -26.26
N MET A 59 -11.58 1.13 -26.36
CA MET A 59 -12.50 0.92 -25.26
C MET A 59 -12.64 -0.55 -24.88
N GLU A 60 -12.67 -1.48 -25.83
CA GLU A 60 -12.82 -2.91 -25.55
C GLU A 60 -11.59 -3.49 -24.83
N GLU A 61 -10.38 -3.27 -25.35
CA GLU A 61 -9.13 -3.70 -24.70
C GLU A 61 -8.94 -3.03 -23.32
N SER A 62 -9.31 -1.75 -23.20
CA SER A 62 -9.24 -1.01 -21.94
C SER A 62 -10.25 -1.50 -20.92
N VAL A 63 -11.47 -1.84 -21.35
CA VAL A 63 -12.53 -2.40 -20.49
C VAL A 63 -12.18 -3.81 -20.04
N GLN A 64 -11.64 -4.64 -20.94
CA GLN A 64 -11.18 -5.99 -20.60
C GLN A 64 -10.03 -5.95 -19.60
N ALA A 65 -9.02 -5.10 -19.83
CA ALA A 65 -7.91 -4.90 -18.89
C ALA A 65 -8.40 -4.37 -17.53
N ALA A 66 -9.36 -3.44 -17.51
CA ALA A 66 -9.94 -2.92 -16.29
C ALA A 66 -10.74 -3.99 -15.52
N ALA A 67 -11.51 -4.83 -16.21
CA ALA A 67 -12.25 -5.93 -15.61
C ALA A 67 -11.33 -6.99 -15.00
N GLN A 68 -10.24 -7.34 -15.70
CA GLN A 68 -9.22 -8.24 -15.19
C GLN A 68 -8.54 -7.67 -13.94
N LEU A 69 -8.07 -6.41 -14.01
CA LEU A 69 -7.46 -5.73 -12.86
C LEU A 69 -8.42 -5.64 -11.68
N HIS A 70 -9.71 -5.41 -11.92
CA HIS A 70 -10.72 -5.38 -10.87
C HIS A 70 -10.89 -6.75 -10.20
N GLY A 71 -10.94 -7.83 -10.98
CA GLY A 71 -11.00 -9.21 -10.46
C GLY A 71 -9.78 -9.57 -9.62
N GLU A 72 -8.57 -9.27 -10.10
CA GLU A 72 -7.32 -9.48 -9.37
C GLU A 72 -7.27 -8.64 -8.09
N THR A 73 -7.69 -7.37 -8.16
CA THR A 73 -7.75 -6.47 -6.99
C THR A 73 -8.73 -6.99 -5.94
N MET A 74 -9.89 -7.50 -6.35
CA MET A 74 -10.88 -8.11 -5.44
C MET A 74 -10.32 -9.34 -4.71
N GLN A 75 -9.58 -10.21 -5.40
CA GLN A 75 -8.95 -11.36 -4.76
C GLN A 75 -7.98 -10.93 -3.66
N ILE A 76 -7.20 -9.88 -3.93
CA ILE A 76 -6.26 -9.34 -2.96
C ILE A 76 -7.00 -8.69 -1.78
N ILE A 77 -8.03 -7.88 -2.03
CA ILE A 77 -8.89 -7.30 -0.98
C ILE A 77 -9.48 -8.40 -0.10
N ASN A 78 -10.01 -9.47 -0.69
CA ASN A 78 -10.58 -10.59 0.06
C ASN A 78 -9.54 -11.30 0.92
N SER A 79 -8.31 -11.49 0.42
CA SER A 79 -7.21 -12.05 1.24
C SER A 79 -6.74 -11.11 2.36
N LEU A 80 -7.06 -9.82 2.25
CA LEU A 80 -6.72 -8.79 3.24
C LEU A 80 -7.90 -8.46 4.18
N GLN A 81 -9.12 -8.98 3.96
CA GLN A 81 -10.30 -8.67 4.77
C GLN A 81 -10.13 -9.01 6.26
N ASP A 82 -9.38 -10.08 6.56
CA ASP A 82 -9.10 -10.49 7.94
C ASP A 82 -7.95 -9.71 8.59
N ARG A 83 -7.25 -8.86 7.83
CA ARG A 83 -6.18 -8.01 8.37
C ARG A 83 -6.76 -6.72 8.92
N GLN A 84 -6.39 -6.38 10.15
CA GLN A 84 -6.65 -5.05 10.69
C GLN A 84 -5.91 -3.99 9.86
N LEU A 85 -6.67 -3.09 9.26
CA LEU A 85 -6.14 -1.89 8.61
C LEU A 85 -5.82 -0.83 9.68
N PRO A 86 -4.85 0.06 9.43
CA PRO A 86 -4.66 1.24 10.28
C PRO A 86 -5.93 2.10 10.28
N SER A 87 -6.20 2.79 11.39
CA SER A 87 -7.39 3.64 11.56
C SER A 87 -7.28 4.94 10.74
N LEU A 88 -7.28 4.82 9.42
CA LEU A 88 -7.29 5.90 8.44
C LEU A 88 -8.70 6.08 7.90
N ASN A 89 -9.03 7.30 7.49
CA ASN A 89 -10.28 7.52 6.75
C ASN A 89 -10.22 6.81 5.39
N PRO A 90 -11.35 6.31 4.86
CA PRO A 90 -11.37 5.55 3.60
C PRO A 90 -10.77 6.28 2.39
N ASP A 91 -10.89 7.60 2.35
CA ASP A 91 -10.31 8.49 1.35
C ASP A 91 -8.79 8.68 1.51
N GLU A 92 -8.23 8.39 2.68
CA GLU A 92 -6.80 8.45 2.96
C GLU A 92 -6.07 7.13 2.66
N LEU A 93 -6.78 6.00 2.66
CA LEU A 93 -6.22 4.66 2.40
C LEU A 93 -5.45 4.53 1.07
N PRO A 94 -5.82 5.20 -0.05
CA PRO A 94 -5.05 5.12 -1.28
C PRO A 94 -3.68 5.83 -1.24
N PHE A 95 -3.41 6.64 -0.21
CA PHE A 95 -2.23 7.51 -0.17
C PHE A 95 -1.15 6.93 0.74
N ILE A 96 -0.05 6.45 0.13
CA ILE A 96 1.09 5.83 0.83
C ILE A 96 1.71 6.69 1.95
N ASP A 97 1.67 8.01 1.82
CA ASP A 97 2.24 8.92 2.82
C ASP A 97 1.40 8.96 4.10
N LYS A 98 0.09 8.67 4.03
CA LYS A 98 -0.80 8.55 5.19
C LYS A 98 -0.52 7.29 5.99
N TRP A 99 -0.27 6.18 5.30
CA TRP A 99 0.17 4.92 5.93
C TRP A 99 1.48 5.06 6.67
N ARG A 100 2.45 5.77 6.07
CA ARG A 100 3.74 6.08 6.72
C ARG A 100 3.56 6.88 8.01
N TYR A 101 2.70 7.89 7.98
CA TYR A 101 2.42 8.71 9.15
C TYR A 101 1.81 7.90 10.30
N CYS A 102 0.86 7.00 10.00
CA CYS A 102 0.31 6.07 11.00
C CYS A 102 1.40 5.18 11.60
N PHE A 103 2.26 4.61 10.77
CA PHE A 103 3.32 3.70 11.21
C PHE A 103 4.31 4.36 12.18
N LEU A 104 4.69 5.61 11.88
CA LEU A 104 5.58 6.42 12.72
C LEU A 104 4.95 6.81 14.07
N ARG A 105 3.62 6.92 14.17
CA ARG A 105 2.90 7.20 15.42
C ARG A 105 2.76 5.99 16.34
N THR A 106 2.84 4.79 15.78
CA THR A 106 2.70 3.52 16.51
C THR A 106 4.04 2.89 16.89
N SER A 107 5.16 3.46 16.45
CA SER A 107 6.49 3.08 16.94
C SER A 107 6.71 3.61 18.36
N PRO A 108 7.19 2.77 19.32
CA PRO A 108 7.49 3.20 20.68
C PRO A 108 8.63 4.23 20.76
#